data_AF-A0A254S0E9-F1
#
_entry.id   AF-A0A254S0E9-F1
#
_cell.length_a   1.000
_cell.length_b   1.000
_cell.length_c   1.000
_cell.angle_alpha   90.00
_cell.angle_beta   90.00
_cell.angle_gamma   90.00
#
_symmetry.space_group_name_H-M   'P 1'
#
loop_
_entity.id
_entity.type
_entity.pdbx_description
1 polymer ?
#
loop_
_entity_poly.entity_id
_entity_poly.type
_entity_poly.pdbx_seq_one_letter_code
_entity_poly.pdbx_strand_id
1 'polypeptide(L)'
;MAVSTLAFLGLLGLNACSDDGSSSTGAENGEETIVSSESSDEKPASSDVAKNSSSSSVGNQQKKSSSSAKEESPKSSAKEIESSVSETENAKSSAEEQSSSSAEVKESSSSSTPAVEHSPAFKEDFRSECTIGEIPTSLKNAKLPDPFKTLAGTRISTKAEWKCRREEIGAMYEKIMYGDKPRNPEKVEGKLAGSTFYVTVSDKGNTASFAVVIDNAGTKDNPKPAMIGFGGGFMGNTCGSLGESLDGLDIAQIIFNPDNVAPESNRGSGKFYDIYGSNASAGTIMAWAWGVSRLIDALEKYPEAGIDVKRLGITGCSRWGKGALAVGAFDTRIALTIPQESGSGGASLWRVGAQVNKQKGKQFVQGLNSAGSEGNWMKTTFKNYDGRENTLPFDQHMLVAMVAPRPLLIIDNAGQEWLGEVPSNYCGQASKEVYDALGASDNYTYSQEGGHAHCALPNGQFDEVKDFINKFLVGKEGIKTGKIDYTKNSELIKWNKSEWIDWETPDLN
;
A
#
# COMPACT_ATOMS: atom_id res chain seq x y z
N MET A 1 11.86 -27.95 19.80
CA MET A 1 11.73 -26.73 20.63
C MET A 1 13.03 -25.96 20.54
N ALA A 2 12.98 -24.77 19.93
CA ALA A 2 13.84 -23.60 20.15
C ALA A 2 13.55 -22.64 18.99
N VAL A 3 12.60 -21.73 19.20
CA VAL A 3 12.36 -20.60 18.30
C VAL A 3 13.37 -19.53 18.68
N SER A 4 14.22 -19.14 17.72
CA SER A 4 15.20 -18.08 17.90
C SER A 4 14.58 -16.77 17.43
N THR A 5 14.40 -15.84 18.37
CA THR A 5 13.96 -14.46 18.16
C THR A 5 15.14 -13.64 17.63
N LEU A 6 15.09 -13.17 16.38
CA LEU A 6 16.04 -12.15 15.91
C LEU A 6 15.48 -10.76 16.22
N ALA A 7 16.17 -10.03 17.10
CA ALA A 7 15.99 -8.61 17.32
C ALA A 7 16.74 -7.81 16.25
N PHE A 8 16.05 -6.85 15.62
CA PHE A 8 16.66 -5.82 14.77
C PHE A 8 17.34 -4.78 15.67
N LEU A 9 18.67 -4.65 15.58
CA LEU A 9 19.39 -3.47 16.06
C LEU A 9 19.55 -2.49 14.90
N GLY A 10 19.03 -1.28 15.06
CA GLY A 10 19.30 -0.15 14.17
C GLY A 10 20.69 0.43 14.40
N LEU A 11 21.43 0.67 13.32
CA LEU A 11 22.63 1.50 13.33
C LEU A 11 22.22 2.96 13.10
N LEU A 12 22.55 3.81 14.07
CA LEU A 12 22.49 5.27 13.97
C LEU A 12 23.64 5.77 13.09
N GLY A 13 23.31 6.43 11.97
CA GLY A 13 24.20 7.34 11.26
C GLY A 13 23.89 8.77 11.67
N LEU A 14 24.71 9.34 12.56
CA LEU A 14 24.69 10.77 12.89
C LEU A 14 25.49 11.52 11.82
N ASN A 15 24.83 12.40 11.07
CA ASN A 15 25.52 13.51 10.40
C ASN A 15 25.44 14.74 11.31
N ALA A 16 26.60 15.18 11.76
CA ALA A 16 26.80 16.41 12.50
C ALA A 16 26.94 17.58 11.51
N CYS A 17 26.14 18.62 11.72
CA CYS A 17 26.50 19.98 11.30
C CYS A 17 26.59 20.82 12.58
N SER A 18 27.80 21.30 12.84
CA SER A 18 28.13 22.32 13.81
C SER A 18 27.51 23.65 13.41
N ASP A 19 26.98 24.40 14.37
CA ASP A 19 27.25 25.84 14.43
C ASP A 19 27.05 26.38 15.86
N ASP A 20 27.95 27.29 16.19
CA ASP A 20 28.28 27.84 17.50
C ASP A 20 27.26 28.87 18.04
N GLY A 21 27.24 29.03 19.37
CA GLY A 21 27.36 30.36 19.96
C GLY A 21 26.33 30.85 20.99
N SER A 22 26.70 30.69 22.27
CA SER A 22 26.40 31.59 23.42
C SER A 22 24.94 31.65 23.95
N SER A 23 24.60 31.78 25.23
CA SER A 23 25.35 31.97 26.49
C SER A 23 24.39 31.77 27.69
N SER A 24 24.91 31.16 28.76
CA SER A 24 24.66 31.41 30.20
C SER A 24 23.21 31.52 30.71
N THR A 25 22.75 30.73 31.70
CA THR A 25 22.95 30.95 33.15
C THR A 25 22.00 30.01 33.92
N GLY A 26 22.34 29.68 35.17
CA GLY A 26 21.34 29.34 36.20
C GLY A 26 21.27 27.87 36.63
N ALA A 27 22.12 27.50 37.58
CA ALA A 27 21.96 26.32 38.43
C ALA A 27 20.85 26.55 39.47
N GLU A 28 20.12 25.50 39.85
CA GLU A 28 19.72 25.29 41.25
C GLU A 28 19.34 23.82 41.52
N ASN A 29 19.85 23.32 42.65
CA ASN A 29 19.76 21.97 43.16
C ASN A 29 18.41 21.69 43.85
N GLY A 30 18.03 20.41 43.91
CA GLY A 30 16.98 19.91 44.79
C GLY A 30 16.97 18.39 44.85
N GLU A 31 17.81 17.82 45.71
CA GLU A 31 17.72 16.42 46.17
C GLU A 31 16.47 16.24 47.04
N GLU A 32 15.77 15.12 46.87
CA GLU A 32 15.05 14.47 47.98
C GLU A 32 15.06 12.94 47.81
N THR A 33 15.59 12.27 48.83
CA THR A 33 15.78 10.82 48.95
C THR A 33 14.84 10.32 50.04
N ILE A 34 13.94 9.35 49.78
CA ILE A 34 13.35 8.50 50.84
C ILE A 34 13.13 7.06 50.34
N VAL A 35 14.03 6.18 50.80
CA VAL A 35 13.86 4.90 51.52
C VAL A 35 12.68 3.95 51.22
N SER A 36 13.10 2.70 51.02
CA SER A 36 12.43 1.39 50.96
C SER A 36 11.66 0.92 52.21
N SER A 37 10.63 0.10 52.02
CA SER A 37 10.26 -0.96 52.98
C SER A 37 9.60 -2.16 52.29
N GLU A 38 10.17 -3.34 52.53
CA GLU A 38 9.63 -4.68 52.25
C GLU A 38 8.47 -5.04 53.20
N SER A 39 7.56 -5.90 52.76
CA SER A 39 6.88 -6.85 53.65
C SER A 39 6.41 -8.09 52.88
N SER A 40 6.49 -9.22 53.58
CA SER A 40 6.51 -10.62 53.18
C SER A 40 5.15 -11.33 53.22
N ASP A 41 5.20 -12.63 52.86
CA ASP A 41 4.30 -13.74 53.23
C ASP A 41 3.00 -13.90 52.42
N GLU A 42 2.49 -15.08 52.04
CA GLU A 42 2.88 -16.49 52.24
C GLU A 42 2.05 -17.34 51.24
N LYS A 43 2.56 -18.52 50.85
CA LYS A 43 1.81 -19.57 50.14
C LYS A 43 0.88 -20.35 51.08
N PRO A 44 -0.06 -21.13 50.52
CA PRO A 44 0.03 -22.57 50.77
C PRO A 44 -0.18 -23.46 49.53
N ALA A 45 0.41 -24.66 49.59
CA ALA A 45 0.25 -25.79 48.67
C ALA A 45 -0.75 -26.82 49.24
N SER A 46 -1.56 -27.51 48.44
CA SER A 46 -1.41 -28.91 47.97
C SER A 46 -2.81 -29.33 47.45
N SER A 47 -3.03 -30.26 46.51
CA SER A 47 -2.58 -31.65 46.46
C SER A 47 -2.93 -32.30 45.11
N ASP A 48 -2.01 -33.17 44.66
CA ASP A 48 -2.12 -34.47 43.98
C ASP A 48 -3.32 -34.82 43.08
N VAL A 49 -3.03 -35.33 41.86
CA VAL A 49 -3.26 -36.74 41.47
C VAL A 49 -2.34 -37.11 40.27
N ALA A 50 -1.65 -38.25 40.42
CA ALA A 50 -0.77 -38.89 39.45
C ALA A 50 -1.51 -39.80 38.45
N LYS A 51 -0.90 -40.07 37.27
CA LYS A 51 -0.73 -41.43 36.71
C LYS A 51 0.16 -41.49 35.45
N ASN A 52 1.36 -42.06 35.66
CA ASN A 52 2.11 -43.07 34.88
C ASN A 52 1.77 -43.39 33.40
N SER A 53 2.84 -43.44 32.57
CA SER A 53 3.47 -44.66 31.97
C SER A 53 4.40 -44.24 30.80
N SER A 54 5.74 -44.40 30.91
CA SER A 54 6.60 -45.49 30.37
C SER A 54 6.36 -45.80 28.88
N SER A 55 7.31 -46.03 27.98
CA SER A 55 8.77 -46.14 27.89
C SER A 55 9.04 -46.17 26.36
N SER A 56 10.18 -45.77 25.80
CA SER A 56 11.35 -46.65 25.65
C SER A 56 12.34 -45.99 24.68
N SER A 57 13.60 -46.25 24.98
CA SER A 57 14.86 -45.89 24.35
C SER A 57 15.11 -46.56 23.00
N VAL A 58 15.78 -45.88 22.07
CA VAL A 58 16.91 -46.44 21.28
C VAL A 58 17.89 -45.30 21.00
N GLY A 59 19.15 -45.48 21.38
CA GLY A 59 20.24 -44.58 21.03
C GLY A 59 20.98 -45.01 19.75
N ASN A 60 21.79 -44.13 19.19
CA ASN A 60 23.12 -44.53 18.75
C ASN A 60 24.10 -43.36 18.65
N GLN A 61 25.35 -43.68 18.95
CA GLN A 61 26.55 -42.85 18.88
C GLN A 61 26.97 -42.60 17.41
N GLN A 62 27.69 -41.51 17.13
CA GLN A 62 29.14 -41.55 16.79
C GLN A 62 29.71 -40.22 16.24
N LYS A 63 30.82 -39.81 16.88
CA LYS A 63 32.14 -39.37 16.38
C LYS A 63 32.33 -38.20 15.39
N LYS A 64 33.25 -37.34 15.86
CA LYS A 64 34.10 -36.32 15.19
C LYS A 64 35.03 -36.87 14.09
N SER A 65 35.37 -36.01 13.12
CA SER A 65 36.72 -35.66 12.59
C SER A 65 36.53 -34.91 11.25
N SER A 66 36.86 -33.62 11.10
CA SER A 66 38.15 -32.90 10.91
C SER A 66 38.75 -32.95 9.49
N SER A 67 39.38 -31.82 9.12
CA SER A 67 40.20 -31.50 7.93
C SER A 67 39.45 -30.84 6.75
N SER A 68 39.97 -29.88 5.99
CA SER A 68 41.09 -28.94 6.10
C SER A 68 40.92 -27.92 4.96
N ALA A 69 41.36 -26.69 5.16
CA ALA A 69 41.43 -25.65 4.13
C ALA A 69 42.55 -25.91 3.10
N LYS A 70 42.38 -25.40 1.87
CA LYS A 70 43.48 -24.90 1.03
C LYS A 70 42.97 -24.00 -0.10
N GLU A 71 43.62 -22.84 -0.21
CA GLU A 71 43.61 -21.89 -1.34
C GLU A 71 44.16 -22.53 -2.62
N GLU A 72 43.70 -22.05 -3.78
CA GLU A 72 44.55 -21.59 -4.90
C GLU A 72 43.69 -21.01 -6.05
N SER A 73 43.91 -19.74 -6.38
CA SER A 73 43.84 -19.18 -7.75
C SER A 73 45.27 -19.23 -8.33
N PRO A 74 45.57 -19.24 -9.65
CA PRO A 74 45.09 -18.22 -10.62
C PRO A 74 45.02 -18.63 -12.11
N LYS A 75 44.48 -17.71 -12.95
CA LYS A 75 44.99 -17.24 -14.27
C LYS A 75 43.94 -17.04 -15.37
N SER A 76 43.80 -15.76 -15.72
CA SER A 76 43.83 -15.13 -17.06
C SER A 76 43.19 -15.84 -18.26
N SER A 77 42.39 -15.09 -19.02
CA SER A 77 42.72 -14.70 -20.42
C SER A 77 41.74 -13.62 -20.90
N ALA A 78 42.27 -12.42 -21.11
CA ALA A 78 41.63 -11.39 -21.92
C ALA A 78 41.85 -11.71 -23.42
N LYS A 79 40.89 -11.36 -24.27
CA LYS A 79 41.08 -11.27 -25.71
C LYS A 79 40.26 -10.11 -26.27
N GLU A 80 40.95 -9.01 -26.54
CA GLU A 80 40.53 -8.00 -27.51
C GLU A 80 40.67 -8.57 -28.93
N ILE A 81 39.74 -8.23 -29.83
CA ILE A 81 40.04 -7.96 -31.26
C ILE A 81 39.14 -6.81 -31.75
N GLU A 82 39.81 -5.83 -32.34
CA GLU A 82 39.41 -4.61 -33.06
C GLU A 82 38.45 -4.82 -34.25
N SER A 83 37.51 -3.89 -34.44
CA SER A 83 37.41 -2.86 -35.51
C SER A 83 36.85 -3.29 -36.87
N SER A 84 35.88 -2.51 -37.37
CA SER A 84 36.03 -1.75 -38.63
C SER A 84 34.80 -0.88 -38.90
N VAL A 85 35.11 0.33 -39.32
CA VAL A 85 34.22 1.42 -39.74
C VAL A 85 33.95 1.29 -41.24
N SER A 86 32.78 1.70 -41.72
CA SER A 86 32.69 2.42 -43.00
C SER A 86 31.42 3.27 -43.08
N GLU A 87 31.64 4.58 -43.23
CA GLU A 87 30.69 5.59 -43.70
C GLU A 87 30.67 5.61 -45.23
N THR A 88 29.57 6.10 -45.82
CA THR A 88 29.50 7.18 -46.85
C THR A 88 28.04 7.29 -47.36
N GLU A 89 27.36 8.41 -47.08
CA GLU A 89 27.11 9.58 -47.95
C GLU A 89 26.31 9.31 -49.24
N ASN A 90 25.13 9.94 -49.43
CA ASN A 90 25.01 11.14 -50.26
C ASN A 90 23.59 11.75 -50.33
N ALA A 91 23.57 13.05 -50.61
CA ALA A 91 22.45 14.00 -50.59
C ALA A 91 21.78 14.26 -51.97
N LYS A 92 20.62 14.95 -51.95
CA LYS A 92 20.04 15.96 -52.91
C LYS A 92 18.51 16.00 -52.71
N SER A 93 17.79 17.09 -52.40
CA SER A 93 17.70 18.52 -52.81
C SER A 93 16.90 18.79 -54.10
N SER A 94 15.75 19.47 -53.96
CA SER A 94 15.08 20.43 -54.89
C SER A 94 13.72 20.82 -54.24
N ALA A 95 13.41 22.05 -53.78
CA ALA A 95 13.17 23.33 -54.49
C ALA A 95 12.16 23.17 -55.64
N GLU A 96 11.11 23.96 -55.88
CA GLU A 96 10.55 25.25 -55.42
C GLU A 96 9.13 25.34 -56.05
N GLU A 97 8.17 26.07 -55.46
CA GLU A 97 7.44 27.17 -56.14
C GLU A 97 6.30 27.74 -55.28
N GLN A 98 6.26 29.08 -55.25
CA GLN A 98 5.26 29.92 -54.60
C GLN A 98 4.02 30.11 -55.49
N SER A 99 2.85 30.24 -54.86
CA SER A 99 1.72 30.98 -55.44
C SER A 99 0.93 31.66 -54.34
N SER A 100 0.83 32.98 -54.44
CA SER A 100 0.09 33.90 -53.58
C SER A 100 -1.42 33.81 -53.78
N SER A 101 -2.22 33.90 -52.70
CA SER A 101 -3.44 34.71 -52.73
C SER A 101 -3.91 35.06 -51.32
N SER A 102 -4.38 36.30 -51.20
CA SER A 102 -4.71 37.06 -50.00
C SER A 102 -5.92 36.54 -49.21
N ALA A 103 -5.83 36.74 -47.89
CA ALA A 103 -6.86 37.15 -46.93
C ALA A 103 -8.25 36.51 -46.98
N GLU A 104 -8.60 35.78 -45.92
CA GLU A 104 -9.88 35.96 -45.22
C GLU A 104 -9.75 35.47 -43.77
N VAL A 105 -9.93 36.40 -42.83
CA VAL A 105 -10.06 36.10 -41.40
C VAL A 105 -11.45 35.52 -41.18
N LYS A 106 -11.53 34.26 -40.79
CA LYS A 106 -12.75 33.68 -40.21
C LYS A 106 -12.41 33.02 -38.88
N GLU A 107 -13.14 33.49 -37.87
CA GLU A 107 -13.15 32.99 -36.50
C GLU A 107 -13.19 31.46 -36.48
N SER A 108 -12.13 30.87 -35.95
CA SER A 108 -12.10 29.45 -35.60
C SER A 108 -12.80 29.30 -34.26
N SER A 109 -14.03 28.80 -34.33
CA SER A 109 -14.80 28.26 -33.22
C SER A 109 -13.93 27.41 -32.30
N SER A 110 -13.97 27.73 -31.01
CA SER A 110 -13.37 26.97 -29.92
C SER A 110 -13.70 25.47 -30.04
N SER A 111 -12.70 24.65 -30.33
CA SER A 111 -12.81 23.21 -30.13
C SER A 111 -12.78 22.96 -28.62
N SER A 112 -13.96 22.76 -28.04
CA SER A 112 -14.10 22.23 -26.69
C SER A 112 -13.60 20.78 -26.68
N THR A 113 -12.36 20.59 -26.24
CA THR A 113 -11.81 19.27 -25.87
C THR A 113 -12.61 18.74 -24.68
N PRO A 114 -12.95 17.43 -24.63
CA PRO A 114 -13.83 16.93 -23.58
C PRO A 114 -13.12 17.00 -22.23
N ALA A 115 -13.75 17.71 -21.29
CA ALA A 115 -13.48 17.55 -19.87
C ALA A 115 -13.59 16.06 -19.53
N VAL A 116 -12.66 15.57 -18.70
CA VAL A 116 -12.72 14.25 -18.07
C VAL A 116 -14.16 13.96 -17.67
N GLU A 117 -14.71 12.92 -18.29
CA GLU A 117 -16.09 12.49 -18.12
C GLU A 117 -16.37 12.33 -16.62
N HIS A 118 -17.46 12.93 -16.17
CA HIS A 118 -17.87 13.12 -14.78
C HIS A 118 -17.31 12.07 -13.81
N SER A 119 -16.52 12.54 -12.85
CA SER A 119 -16.23 11.81 -11.61
C SER A 119 -17.53 11.20 -11.10
N PRO A 120 -17.56 9.90 -10.75
CA PRO A 120 -18.71 9.35 -10.07
C PRO A 120 -18.96 10.21 -8.81
N ALA A 121 -20.22 10.33 -8.40
CA ALA A 121 -20.62 11.18 -7.27
C ALA A 121 -19.62 11.06 -6.11
N PHE A 122 -19.22 12.19 -5.49
CA PHE A 122 -18.26 12.23 -4.38
C PHE A 122 -18.83 11.47 -3.17
N LYS A 123 -18.67 10.15 -3.21
CA LYS A 123 -19.25 9.15 -2.32
C LYS A 123 -18.15 8.20 -1.89
N GLU A 124 -18.23 7.71 -0.66
CA GLU A 124 -17.28 6.73 -0.12
C GLU A 124 -17.30 5.43 -0.93
N ASP A 125 -18.48 4.91 -1.25
CA ASP A 125 -18.66 3.71 -2.06
C ASP A 125 -20.07 3.65 -2.70
N PHE A 126 -20.34 2.58 -3.44
CA PHE A 126 -21.62 2.31 -4.09
C PHE A 126 -22.32 1.06 -3.53
N ARG A 127 -21.93 0.62 -2.33
CA ARG A 127 -22.37 -0.65 -1.73
C ARG A 127 -23.88 -0.77 -1.62
N SER A 128 -24.55 0.33 -1.27
CA SER A 128 -26.01 0.40 -1.12
C SER A 128 -26.79 0.37 -2.45
N GLU A 129 -26.09 0.59 -3.57
CA GLU A 129 -26.68 0.64 -4.91
C GLU A 129 -26.57 -0.70 -5.65
N CYS A 130 -25.92 -1.69 -5.05
CA CYS A 130 -25.60 -2.97 -5.67
C CYS A 130 -26.17 -4.16 -4.89
N THR A 131 -26.64 -5.18 -5.61
CA THR A 131 -27.05 -6.45 -5.00
C THR A 131 -25.83 -7.34 -4.83
N ILE A 132 -25.63 -7.84 -3.62
CA ILE A 132 -24.46 -8.63 -3.26
C ILE A 132 -24.92 -10.04 -2.95
N GLY A 133 -24.50 -10.97 -3.80
CA GLY A 133 -24.82 -12.38 -3.64
C GLY A 133 -24.13 -13.05 -2.46
N GLU A 134 -24.33 -14.35 -2.34
CA GLU A 134 -23.64 -15.17 -1.36
C GLU A 134 -22.13 -15.18 -1.64
N ILE A 135 -21.32 -14.88 -0.62
CA ILE A 135 -19.86 -14.86 -0.73
C ILE A 135 -19.34 -16.27 -0.44
N PRO A 136 -18.75 -16.98 -1.42
CA PRO A 136 -18.15 -18.27 -1.17
C PRO A 136 -16.94 -18.11 -0.25
N THR A 137 -16.90 -18.87 0.84
CA THR A 137 -15.74 -18.87 1.75
C THR A 137 -14.64 -19.81 1.29
N SER A 138 -14.94 -20.72 0.36
CA SER A 138 -13.95 -21.62 -0.22
C SER A 138 -14.32 -21.90 -1.68
N LEU A 139 -13.34 -21.79 -2.55
CA LEU A 139 -13.39 -22.25 -3.93
C LEU A 139 -12.28 -23.27 -4.18
N LYS A 140 -12.18 -23.80 -5.40
CA LYS A 140 -11.02 -24.56 -5.85
C LYS A 140 -10.51 -23.94 -7.14
N ASN A 141 -9.61 -22.97 -7.01
CA ASN A 141 -9.00 -22.30 -8.15
C ASN A 141 -7.48 -22.17 -7.96
N ALA A 142 -6.72 -22.95 -8.72
CA ALA A 142 -5.26 -22.91 -8.70
C ALA A 142 -4.69 -21.64 -9.38
N LYS A 143 -5.44 -21.05 -10.31
CA LYS A 143 -5.13 -19.80 -11.00
C LYS A 143 -5.69 -18.60 -10.23
N LEU A 144 -5.45 -17.40 -10.75
CA LEU A 144 -6.03 -16.18 -10.20
C LEU A 144 -7.55 -16.14 -10.47
N PRO A 145 -8.38 -15.72 -9.50
CA PRO A 145 -9.82 -15.52 -9.76
C PRO A 145 -10.07 -14.41 -10.79
N ASP A 146 -11.01 -14.65 -11.72
CA ASP A 146 -11.39 -13.69 -12.78
C ASP A 146 -12.07 -12.44 -12.16
N PRO A 147 -11.47 -11.24 -12.30
CA PRO A 147 -12.09 -10.01 -11.79
C PRO A 147 -13.38 -9.64 -12.53
N PHE A 148 -13.59 -10.12 -13.75
CA PHE A 148 -14.74 -9.82 -14.61
C PHE A 148 -15.92 -10.78 -14.43
N LYS A 149 -15.77 -11.81 -13.59
CA LYS A 149 -16.84 -12.78 -13.29
C LYS A 149 -17.49 -12.46 -11.95
N THR A 150 -18.79 -12.18 -11.96
CA THR A 150 -19.59 -11.85 -10.76
C THR A 150 -19.74 -13.05 -9.82
N LEU A 151 -20.23 -12.80 -8.60
CA LEU A 151 -20.63 -13.86 -7.66
C LEU A 151 -21.71 -14.78 -8.22
N ALA A 152 -22.60 -14.27 -9.07
CA ALA A 152 -23.63 -15.07 -9.76
C ALA A 152 -23.06 -15.92 -10.90
N GLY A 153 -21.76 -15.79 -11.22
CA GLY A 153 -21.10 -16.48 -12.31
C GLY A 153 -21.31 -15.85 -13.69
N THR A 154 -22.00 -14.71 -13.77
CA THR A 154 -22.13 -13.92 -15.00
C THR A 154 -20.86 -13.13 -15.26
N ARG A 155 -20.58 -12.83 -16.53
CA ARG A 155 -19.43 -12.01 -16.92
C ARG A 155 -19.89 -10.58 -17.18
N ILE A 156 -19.16 -9.60 -16.67
CA ILE A 156 -19.46 -8.18 -16.94
C ILE A 156 -18.99 -7.78 -18.35
N SER A 157 -19.66 -6.79 -18.92
CA SER A 157 -19.46 -6.32 -20.29
C SER A 157 -19.43 -4.79 -20.44
N THR A 158 -19.76 -4.04 -19.38
CA THR A 158 -19.83 -2.57 -19.40
C THR A 158 -19.09 -1.95 -18.20
N LYS A 159 -18.69 -0.68 -18.35
CA LYS A 159 -18.12 0.11 -17.23
C LYS A 159 -19.10 0.26 -16.07
N ALA A 160 -20.40 0.35 -16.37
CA ALA A 160 -21.45 0.44 -15.36
C ALA A 160 -21.56 -0.82 -14.50
N GLU A 161 -21.36 -2.01 -15.08
CA GLU A 161 -21.35 -3.27 -14.34
C GLU A 161 -20.10 -3.42 -13.46
N TRP A 162 -18.95 -2.85 -13.87
CA TRP A 162 -17.74 -2.81 -13.05
C TRP A 162 -17.98 -2.19 -11.68
N LYS A 163 -18.81 -1.13 -11.61
CA LYS A 163 -19.20 -0.49 -10.34
C LYS A 163 -19.71 -1.50 -9.32
N CYS A 164 -20.66 -2.35 -9.69
CA CYS A 164 -21.20 -3.35 -8.76
C CYS A 164 -20.28 -4.56 -8.60
N ARG A 165 -19.53 -4.93 -9.64
CA ARG A 165 -18.52 -5.98 -9.51
C ARG A 165 -17.45 -5.61 -8.47
N ARG A 166 -16.99 -4.36 -8.47
CA ARG A 166 -16.09 -3.82 -7.45
C ARG A 166 -16.68 -3.96 -6.04
N GLU A 167 -17.96 -3.67 -5.86
CA GLU A 167 -18.62 -3.81 -4.55
C GLU A 167 -18.76 -5.28 -4.10
N GLU A 168 -18.94 -6.22 -5.03
CA GLU A 168 -18.88 -7.66 -4.72
C GLU A 168 -17.47 -8.06 -4.25
N ILE A 169 -16.43 -7.58 -4.92
CA ILE A 169 -15.03 -7.83 -4.54
C ILE A 169 -14.77 -7.30 -3.13
N GLY A 170 -15.14 -6.04 -2.86
CA GLY A 170 -15.04 -5.44 -1.53
C GLY A 170 -15.75 -6.28 -0.45
N ALA A 171 -16.93 -6.80 -0.76
CA ALA A 171 -17.65 -7.73 0.11
C ALA A 171 -16.83 -8.96 0.49
N MET A 172 -16.18 -9.59 -0.48
CA MET A 172 -15.37 -10.78 -0.25
C MET A 172 -14.22 -10.47 0.72
N TYR A 173 -13.56 -9.33 0.52
CA TYR A 173 -12.49 -8.84 1.38
C TYR A 173 -12.97 -8.52 2.79
N GLU A 174 -14.09 -7.82 2.96
CA GLU A 174 -14.69 -7.57 4.28
C GLU A 174 -15.05 -8.89 4.98
N LYS A 175 -15.67 -9.84 4.27
CA LYS A 175 -16.11 -11.11 4.84
C LYS A 175 -14.95 -11.98 5.34
N ILE A 176 -13.88 -12.07 4.55
CA ILE A 176 -12.84 -13.10 4.71
C ILE A 176 -11.54 -12.53 5.28
N MET A 177 -11.07 -11.38 4.77
CA MET A 177 -9.71 -10.88 5.03
C MET A 177 -9.68 -9.74 6.04
N TYR A 178 -10.48 -8.70 5.85
CA TYR A 178 -10.34 -7.45 6.58
C TYR A 178 -11.32 -7.28 7.74
N GLY A 179 -12.51 -7.89 7.66
CA GLY A 179 -13.62 -7.58 8.56
C GLY A 179 -14.47 -6.42 8.04
N ASP A 180 -15.57 -6.15 8.74
CA ASP A 180 -16.58 -5.20 8.27
C ASP A 180 -16.06 -3.75 8.38
N LYS A 181 -16.32 -2.94 7.35
CA LYS A 181 -16.11 -1.49 7.39
C LYS A 181 -17.46 -0.79 7.66
N PRO A 182 -17.70 -0.26 8.87
CA PRO A 182 -18.88 0.56 9.13
C PRO A 182 -18.92 1.78 8.20
N ARG A 183 -20.10 2.09 7.68
CA ARG A 183 -20.36 3.20 6.77
C ARG A 183 -21.40 4.11 7.40
N ASN A 184 -21.40 5.39 7.03
CA ASN A 184 -22.42 6.37 7.43
C ASN A 184 -22.65 6.45 8.96
N PRO A 185 -21.63 6.80 9.76
CA PRO A 185 -21.83 7.06 11.19
C PRO A 185 -22.84 8.20 11.40
N GLU A 186 -23.52 8.19 12.55
CA GLU A 186 -24.55 9.17 12.90
C GLU A 186 -24.05 10.62 12.83
N LYS A 187 -22.81 10.87 13.27
CA LYS A 187 -22.19 12.20 13.26
C LYS A 187 -20.69 12.14 13.01
N VAL A 188 -20.19 13.07 12.20
CA VAL A 188 -18.75 13.34 12.03
C VAL A 188 -18.53 14.84 12.03
N GLU A 189 -17.57 15.29 12.84
CA GLU A 189 -17.22 16.69 13.05
C GLU A 189 -15.70 16.90 12.93
N GLY A 190 -15.32 18.03 12.35
CA GLY A 190 -13.93 18.49 12.23
C GLY A 190 -13.65 19.72 13.09
N LYS A 191 -12.43 19.84 13.61
CA LYS A 191 -11.95 21.06 14.28
C LYS A 191 -10.47 21.26 14.02
N LEU A 192 -10.08 22.42 13.49
CA LEU A 192 -8.70 22.82 13.33
C LEU A 192 -8.19 23.60 14.55
N ALA A 193 -6.99 23.27 15.04
CA ALA A 193 -6.27 24.04 16.05
C ALA A 193 -4.77 24.06 15.73
N GLY A 194 -4.28 25.21 15.25
CA GLY A 194 -2.95 25.29 14.65
C GLY A 194 -2.90 24.43 13.38
N SER A 195 -1.87 23.59 13.25
CA SER A 195 -1.76 22.59 12.18
C SER A 195 -2.46 21.26 12.50
N THR A 196 -3.01 21.09 13.71
CA THR A 196 -3.66 19.84 14.13
C THR A 196 -5.14 19.88 13.78
N PHE A 197 -5.60 18.90 13.01
CA PHE A 197 -7.01 18.72 12.67
C PHE A 197 -7.59 17.52 13.42
N TYR A 198 -8.59 17.78 14.24
CA TYR A 198 -9.30 16.78 15.04
C TYR A 198 -10.54 16.30 14.30
N VAL A 199 -10.72 14.99 14.28
CA VAL A 199 -11.88 14.28 13.73
C VAL A 199 -12.61 13.62 14.87
N THR A 200 -13.86 14.01 15.11
CA THR A 200 -14.73 13.42 16.13
C THR A 200 -15.87 12.68 15.46
N VAL A 201 -16.04 11.41 15.81
CA VAL A 201 -17.05 10.53 15.23
C VAL A 201 -17.97 10.02 16.34
N SER A 202 -19.28 10.12 16.12
CA SER A 202 -20.31 9.54 16.96
C SER A 202 -21.13 8.54 16.17
N ASP A 203 -21.28 7.33 16.71
CA ASP A 203 -22.06 6.26 16.11
C ASP A 203 -22.45 5.23 17.17
N LYS A 204 -23.63 4.61 17.04
CA LYS A 204 -24.13 3.59 17.97
C LYS A 204 -24.10 4.01 19.45
N GLY A 205 -24.34 5.30 19.73
CA GLY A 205 -24.31 5.86 21.08
C GLY A 205 -22.91 6.06 21.68
N ASN A 206 -21.84 5.77 20.94
CA ASN A 206 -20.45 5.97 21.35
C ASN A 206 -19.83 7.16 20.61
N THR A 207 -18.75 7.73 21.15
CA THR A 207 -18.01 8.83 20.50
C THR A 207 -16.52 8.68 20.74
N ALA A 208 -15.73 8.89 19.69
CA ALA A 208 -14.27 8.92 19.78
C ALA A 208 -13.70 10.03 18.90
N SER A 209 -12.51 10.53 19.27
CA SER A 209 -11.80 11.56 18.53
C SER A 209 -10.35 11.16 18.28
N PHE A 210 -9.87 11.39 17.06
CA PHE A 210 -8.47 11.25 16.68
C PHE A 210 -8.02 12.50 15.93
N ALA A 211 -6.71 12.66 15.75
CA ALA A 211 -6.14 13.84 15.11
C ALA A 211 -5.12 13.48 14.04
N VAL A 212 -5.00 14.39 13.08
CA VAL A 212 -3.97 14.41 12.04
C VAL A 212 -3.27 15.77 12.05
N VAL A 213 -2.07 15.82 11.47
CA VAL A 213 -1.37 17.09 11.24
C VAL A 213 -1.50 17.46 9.77
N ILE A 214 -1.88 18.70 9.49
CA ILE A 214 -1.96 19.27 8.15
C ILE A 214 -0.83 20.28 8.01
N ASP A 215 0.03 20.04 7.02
CA ASP A 215 1.11 20.93 6.63
C ASP A 215 0.86 21.52 5.23
N ASN A 216 1.36 22.74 5.01
CA ASN A 216 1.21 23.50 3.76
C ASN A 216 -0.26 23.58 3.26
N ALA A 217 -1.21 23.74 4.19
CA ALA A 217 -2.63 23.89 3.86
C ALA A 217 -2.88 25.15 3.01
N GLY A 218 -3.94 25.11 2.20
CA GLY A 218 -4.46 26.29 1.52
C GLY A 218 -5.31 27.16 2.46
N THR A 219 -6.23 27.91 1.86
CA THR A 219 -7.29 28.63 2.60
C THR A 219 -8.65 28.11 2.16
N LYS A 220 -9.72 28.53 2.83
CA LYS A 220 -11.09 28.23 2.42
C LYS A 220 -11.38 28.60 0.96
N ASP A 221 -10.89 29.77 0.53
CA ASP A 221 -11.16 30.31 -0.81
C ASP A 221 -10.17 29.80 -1.86
N ASN A 222 -9.00 29.31 -1.42
CA ASN A 222 -8.00 28.69 -2.29
C ASN A 222 -7.50 27.39 -1.64
N PRO A 223 -8.34 26.35 -1.58
CA PRO A 223 -7.98 25.08 -0.98
C PRO A 223 -6.97 24.34 -1.86
N LYS A 224 -6.04 23.61 -1.24
CA LYS A 224 -5.01 22.85 -1.97
C LYS A 224 -5.39 21.38 -2.10
N PRO A 225 -5.04 20.70 -3.21
CA PRO A 225 -4.95 19.24 -3.24
C PRO A 225 -4.08 18.74 -2.10
N ALA A 226 -4.28 17.51 -1.62
CA ALA A 226 -3.49 17.00 -0.50
C ALA A 226 -3.05 15.56 -0.69
N MET A 227 -1.85 15.23 -0.21
CA MET A 227 -1.42 13.85 -0.01
C MET A 227 -1.63 13.46 1.46
N ILE A 228 -2.43 12.42 1.70
CA ILE A 228 -2.53 11.80 3.01
C ILE A 228 -1.42 10.76 3.11
N GLY A 229 -0.54 10.90 4.08
CA GLY A 229 0.55 9.97 4.34
C GLY A 229 0.36 9.27 5.67
N PHE A 230 0.36 7.94 5.66
CA PHE A 230 0.49 7.17 6.89
C PHE A 230 1.88 7.39 7.48
N GLY A 231 1.93 8.02 8.66
CA GLY A 231 3.13 8.59 9.24
C GLY A 231 2.95 8.98 10.71
N GLY A 232 3.93 9.63 11.31
CA GLY A 232 3.90 9.98 12.73
C GLY A 232 4.45 8.88 13.65
N GLY A 233 4.41 9.13 14.96
CA GLY A 233 5.00 8.23 15.95
C GLY A 233 6.52 8.13 15.80
N PHE A 234 7.07 6.91 15.84
CA PHE A 234 8.52 6.66 15.80
C PHE A 234 9.19 7.03 14.46
N MET A 235 8.42 7.19 13.37
CA MET A 235 8.93 7.60 12.06
C MET A 235 8.91 9.12 11.86
N GLY A 236 8.54 9.89 12.89
CA GLY A 236 8.38 11.34 12.82
C GLY A 236 7.30 11.77 11.83
N ASN A 237 7.31 13.05 11.48
CA ASN A 237 6.30 13.69 10.62
C ASN A 237 6.55 13.43 9.12
N THR A 238 6.82 12.18 8.73
CA THR A 238 6.98 11.80 7.33
C THR A 238 5.63 11.49 6.69
N CYS A 239 5.36 12.01 5.49
CA CYS A 239 4.13 11.76 4.74
C CYS A 239 4.25 10.44 3.95
N GLY A 240 4.19 9.30 4.65
CA GLY A 240 4.15 7.96 4.04
C GLY A 240 5.45 7.48 3.40
N SER A 241 6.60 7.95 3.90
CA SER A 241 7.95 7.63 3.39
C SER A 241 8.28 8.12 1.98
N LEU A 242 7.47 9.03 1.41
CA LEU A 242 7.76 9.63 0.11
C LEU A 242 8.89 10.67 0.15
N GLY A 243 9.22 11.20 1.33
CA GLY A 243 10.38 12.10 1.52
C GLY A 243 10.37 13.33 0.60
N GLU A 244 11.56 13.66 0.08
CA GLU A 244 11.80 14.82 -0.80
C GLU A 244 11.02 14.75 -2.13
N SER A 245 10.36 13.62 -2.45
CA SER A 245 9.54 13.53 -3.68
C SER A 245 8.32 14.44 -3.61
N LEU A 246 7.95 14.91 -2.41
CA LEU A 246 6.89 15.88 -2.20
C LEU A 246 7.37 17.33 -2.25
N ASP A 247 8.68 17.57 -2.28
CA ASP A 247 9.25 18.91 -2.21
C ASP A 247 8.93 19.73 -3.47
N GLY A 248 8.48 20.96 -3.25
CA GLY A 248 8.12 21.91 -4.30
C GLY A 248 6.81 21.58 -5.03
N LEU A 249 6.07 20.55 -4.61
CA LEU A 249 4.74 20.27 -5.13
C LEU A 249 3.70 21.19 -4.50
N ASP A 250 2.77 21.69 -5.30
CA ASP A 250 1.68 22.55 -4.82
C ASP A 250 0.53 21.71 -4.23
N ILE A 251 0.85 21.01 -3.14
CA ILE A 251 -0.07 20.17 -2.38
C ILE A 251 0.11 20.42 -0.88
N ALA A 252 -0.95 20.21 -0.12
CA ALA A 252 -0.86 20.03 1.32
C ALA A 252 -0.42 18.59 1.66
N GLN A 253 0.16 18.39 2.84
CA GLN A 253 0.49 17.07 3.38
C GLN A 253 -0.34 16.81 4.64
N ILE A 254 -1.07 15.70 4.68
CA ILE A 254 -1.84 15.29 5.84
C ILE A 254 -1.15 14.07 6.45
N ILE A 255 -0.45 14.29 7.57
CA ILE A 255 0.24 13.24 8.31
C ILE A 255 -0.79 12.54 9.20
N PHE A 256 -1.14 11.32 8.80
CA PHE A 256 -2.13 10.49 9.47
C PHE A 256 -1.41 9.39 10.24
N ASN A 257 -1.47 9.40 11.57
CA ASN A 257 -0.96 8.29 12.38
C ASN A 257 -2.03 7.20 12.52
N PRO A 258 -1.87 6.02 11.88
CA PRO A 258 -2.88 4.96 11.95
C PRO A 258 -3.11 4.41 13.36
N ASP A 259 -2.09 4.47 14.22
CA ASP A 259 -2.20 4.03 15.62
C ASP A 259 -3.14 4.91 16.44
N ASN A 260 -3.39 6.16 16.02
CA ASN A 260 -4.41 7.00 16.66
C ASN A 260 -5.83 6.47 16.45
N VAL A 261 -6.05 5.65 15.42
CA VAL A 261 -7.34 5.05 15.11
C VAL A 261 -7.42 3.60 15.59
N ALA A 262 -6.36 2.83 15.32
CA ALA A 262 -6.28 1.42 15.67
C ALA A 262 -4.80 0.99 15.81
N PRO A 263 -4.24 0.96 17.03
CA PRO A 263 -2.87 0.51 17.26
C PRO A 263 -2.67 -0.95 16.89
N GLU A 264 -1.53 -1.25 16.28
CA GLU A 264 -1.15 -2.60 15.88
C GLU A 264 -0.87 -3.53 17.08
N SER A 265 -0.40 -2.95 18.19
CA SER A 265 0.10 -3.69 19.36
C SER A 265 -0.98 -4.39 20.18
N ASN A 266 -2.25 -3.96 20.07
CA ASN A 266 -3.34 -4.50 20.88
C ASN A 266 -4.65 -4.55 20.09
N ARG A 267 -5.00 -5.75 19.61
CA ARG A 267 -6.21 -5.98 18.81
C ARG A 267 -7.46 -5.58 19.58
N GLY A 268 -8.39 -4.91 18.89
CA GLY A 268 -9.65 -4.51 19.50
C GLY A 268 -9.54 -3.26 20.38
N SER A 269 -8.43 -2.52 20.32
CA SER A 269 -8.25 -1.25 21.00
C SER A 269 -8.00 -0.12 20.00
N GLY A 270 -8.29 1.12 20.39
CA GLY A 270 -8.20 2.31 19.54
C GLY A 270 -9.57 2.92 19.24
N LYS A 271 -9.57 4.13 18.68
CA LYS A 271 -10.79 4.95 18.49
C LYS A 271 -11.86 4.29 17.63
N PHE A 272 -11.47 3.45 16.68
CA PHE A 272 -12.42 2.62 15.95
C PHE A 272 -13.17 1.66 16.89
N TYR A 273 -12.43 0.96 17.75
CA TYR A 273 -12.98 -0.07 18.63
C TYR A 273 -13.66 0.52 19.87
N ASP A 274 -13.30 1.72 20.28
CA ASP A 274 -14.03 2.52 21.28
C ASP A 274 -15.49 2.74 20.85
N ILE A 275 -15.75 2.83 19.52
CA ILE A 275 -17.09 3.02 18.95
C ILE A 275 -17.77 1.68 18.67
N TYR A 276 -17.08 0.74 18.01
CA TYR A 276 -17.68 -0.48 17.47
C TYR A 276 -17.50 -1.72 18.34
N GLY A 277 -16.82 -1.59 19.47
CA GLY A 277 -16.52 -2.65 20.43
C GLY A 277 -15.23 -3.40 20.11
N SER A 278 -14.57 -3.88 21.16
CA SER A 278 -13.29 -4.60 21.07
C SER A 278 -13.35 -5.92 20.29
N ASN A 279 -14.55 -6.50 20.17
CA ASN A 279 -14.82 -7.73 19.41
C ASN A 279 -15.23 -7.47 17.94
N ALA A 280 -15.16 -6.22 17.46
CA ALA A 280 -15.44 -5.92 16.05
C ALA A 280 -14.59 -6.81 15.12
N SER A 281 -15.19 -7.20 13.99
CA SER A 281 -14.56 -8.15 13.05
C SER A 281 -13.33 -7.55 12.35
N ALA A 282 -13.29 -6.23 12.20
CA ALA A 282 -12.24 -5.46 11.52
C ALA A 282 -10.84 -5.68 12.11
N GLY A 283 -9.88 -6.00 11.25
CA GLY A 283 -8.46 -5.81 11.53
C GLY A 283 -8.04 -4.34 11.46
N THR A 284 -6.82 -4.04 11.87
CA THR A 284 -6.31 -2.65 11.96
C THR A 284 -6.32 -1.95 10.61
N ILE A 285 -5.99 -2.63 9.50
CA ILE A 285 -6.05 -2.05 8.15
C ILE A 285 -7.44 -1.51 7.80
N MET A 286 -8.50 -2.25 8.12
CA MET A 286 -9.85 -1.81 7.82
C MET A 286 -10.29 -0.66 8.74
N ALA A 287 -9.84 -0.69 9.99
CA ALA A 287 -10.05 0.41 10.92
C ALA A 287 -9.32 1.69 10.44
N TRP A 288 -8.12 1.58 9.87
CA TRP A 288 -7.41 2.72 9.27
C TRP A 288 -8.14 3.24 8.02
N ALA A 289 -8.62 2.35 7.16
CA ALA A 289 -9.43 2.73 6.00
C ALA A 289 -10.72 3.46 6.43
N TRP A 290 -11.38 2.99 7.48
CA TRP A 290 -12.48 3.71 8.12
C TRP A 290 -12.03 5.10 8.60
N GLY A 291 -10.91 5.18 9.33
CA GLY A 291 -10.41 6.43 9.88
C GLY A 291 -10.14 7.50 8.82
N VAL A 292 -9.56 7.11 7.68
CA VAL A 292 -9.38 8.03 6.55
C VAL A 292 -10.72 8.45 5.95
N SER A 293 -11.68 7.54 5.78
CA SER A 293 -13.03 7.92 5.32
C SER A 293 -13.70 8.94 6.24
N ARG A 294 -13.52 8.82 7.56
CA ARG A 294 -14.03 9.78 8.55
C ARG A 294 -13.28 11.12 8.52
N LEU A 295 -11.98 11.10 8.25
CA LEU A 295 -11.22 12.32 8.00
C LEU A 295 -11.79 13.09 6.79
N ILE A 296 -12.08 12.39 5.69
CA ILE A 296 -12.67 13.01 4.50
C ILE A 296 -14.05 13.60 4.83
N ASP A 297 -14.90 12.87 5.55
CA ASP A 297 -16.20 13.35 6.01
C ASP A 297 -16.10 14.64 6.86
N ALA A 298 -15.07 14.74 7.70
CA ALA A 298 -14.81 15.91 8.54
C ALA A 298 -14.26 17.11 7.76
N LEU A 299 -13.31 16.87 6.84
CA LEU A 299 -12.73 17.91 5.99
C LEU A 299 -13.78 18.52 5.05
N GLU A 300 -14.67 17.70 4.49
CA GLU A 300 -15.77 18.17 3.62
C GLU A 300 -16.68 19.17 4.36
N LYS A 301 -16.88 18.98 5.67
CA LYS A 301 -17.69 19.87 6.51
C LYS A 301 -16.90 21.05 7.10
N TYR A 302 -15.58 21.10 6.91
CA TYR A 302 -14.69 22.09 7.51
C TYR A 302 -13.78 22.72 6.44
N PRO A 303 -14.33 23.55 5.53
CA PRO A 303 -13.55 24.14 4.44
C PRO A 303 -12.44 25.09 4.91
N GLU A 304 -12.51 25.59 6.15
CA GLU A 304 -11.46 26.37 6.80
C GLU A 304 -10.15 25.58 6.99
N ALA A 305 -10.16 24.26 6.83
CA ALA A 305 -8.95 23.44 6.78
C ALA A 305 -8.10 23.69 5.51
N GLY A 306 -8.65 24.34 4.49
CA GLY A 306 -7.91 24.71 3.28
C GLY A 306 -7.49 23.52 2.40
N ILE A 307 -8.26 22.43 2.44
CA ILE A 307 -8.01 21.19 1.69
C ILE A 307 -9.09 20.98 0.63
N ASP A 308 -8.67 20.73 -0.61
CA ASP A 308 -9.55 20.30 -1.69
C ASP A 308 -9.79 18.79 -1.56
N VAL A 309 -10.90 18.43 -0.93
CA VAL A 309 -11.28 17.05 -0.68
C VAL A 309 -11.53 16.23 -1.95
N LYS A 310 -11.71 16.87 -3.11
CA LYS A 310 -11.86 16.16 -4.40
C LYS A 310 -10.52 15.75 -5.01
N ARG A 311 -9.41 16.22 -4.47
CA ARG A 311 -8.05 15.98 -4.96
C ARG A 311 -7.16 15.46 -3.84
N LEU A 312 -7.55 14.32 -3.28
CA LEU A 312 -6.83 13.63 -2.21
C LEU A 312 -6.04 12.44 -2.73
N GLY A 313 -4.75 12.40 -2.43
CA GLY A 313 -3.90 11.22 -2.54
C GLY A 313 -3.81 10.46 -1.22
N ILE A 314 -3.47 9.17 -1.27
CA ILE A 314 -3.08 8.36 -0.10
C ILE A 314 -1.79 7.61 -0.38
N THR A 315 -0.89 7.58 0.60
CA THR A 315 0.37 6.85 0.54
C THR A 315 0.79 6.26 1.89
N GLY A 316 1.70 5.30 1.84
CA GLY A 316 2.37 4.70 2.98
C GLY A 316 3.33 3.62 2.53
N CYS A 317 4.33 3.31 3.36
CA CYS A 317 5.30 2.25 3.08
C CYS A 317 5.06 0.98 3.90
N SER A 318 5.34 -0.19 3.32
CA SER A 318 5.30 -1.48 4.01
C SER A 318 3.90 -1.81 4.55
N ARG A 319 3.76 -2.11 5.84
CA ARG A 319 2.46 -2.29 6.50
C ARG A 319 1.49 -1.12 6.29
N TRP A 320 2.01 0.11 6.24
CA TRP A 320 1.21 1.28 5.93
C TRP A 320 0.92 1.41 4.43
N GLY A 321 1.75 0.85 3.56
CA GLY A 321 1.43 0.66 2.13
C GLY A 321 0.27 -0.30 1.92
N LYS A 322 0.18 -1.38 2.71
CA LYS A 322 -1.01 -2.26 2.74
C LYS A 322 -2.27 -1.47 3.13
N GLY A 323 -2.13 -0.62 4.15
CA GLY A 323 -3.18 0.29 4.60
C GLY A 323 -3.61 1.32 3.56
N ALA A 324 -2.65 1.98 2.90
CA ALA A 324 -2.91 2.95 1.83
C ALA A 324 -3.63 2.32 0.63
N LEU A 325 -3.24 1.09 0.24
CA LEU A 325 -3.96 0.34 -0.78
C LEU A 325 -5.41 0.05 -0.36
N ALA A 326 -5.63 -0.38 0.89
CA ALA A 326 -6.98 -0.64 1.38
C ALA A 326 -7.83 0.64 1.44
N VAL A 327 -7.27 1.77 1.85
CA VAL A 327 -7.93 3.08 1.79
C VAL A 327 -8.34 3.41 0.35
N GLY A 328 -7.40 3.32 -0.59
CA GLY A 328 -7.66 3.54 -2.02
C GLY A 328 -8.74 2.59 -2.55
N ALA A 329 -8.73 1.32 -2.16
CA ALA A 329 -9.72 0.33 -2.59
C ALA A 329 -11.12 0.57 -2.00
N PHE A 330 -11.23 0.93 -0.72
CA PHE A 330 -12.50 1.03 0.03
C PHE A 330 -13.06 2.45 0.19
N ASP A 331 -12.44 3.46 -0.42
CA ASP A 331 -12.99 4.81 -0.50
C ASP A 331 -12.78 5.41 -1.90
N THR A 332 -13.86 5.60 -2.64
CA THR A 332 -13.81 6.12 -4.02
C THR A 332 -13.51 7.62 -4.09
N ARG A 333 -13.44 8.33 -2.96
CA ARG A 333 -13.07 9.76 -2.90
C ARG A 333 -11.57 10.01 -2.98
N ILE A 334 -10.75 8.98 -2.81
CA ILE A 334 -9.30 9.05 -3.02
C ILE A 334 -9.01 9.14 -4.51
N ALA A 335 -8.48 10.27 -4.96
CA ALA A 335 -8.16 10.54 -6.36
C ALA A 335 -6.85 9.87 -6.83
N LEU A 336 -5.90 9.61 -5.93
CA LEU A 336 -4.62 8.97 -6.23
C LEU A 336 -4.21 8.02 -5.10
N THR A 337 -3.82 6.79 -5.44
CA THR A 337 -3.30 5.82 -4.45
C THR A 337 -1.85 5.47 -4.78
N ILE A 338 -0.96 5.53 -3.78
CA ILE A 338 0.46 5.19 -3.91
C ILE A 338 0.88 4.22 -2.79
N PRO A 339 0.65 2.91 -2.93
CA PRO A 339 1.20 1.95 -1.98
C PRO A 339 2.69 1.71 -2.27
N GLN A 340 3.56 2.03 -1.31
CA GLN A 340 5.00 1.78 -1.40
C GLN A 340 5.38 0.50 -0.66
N GLU A 341 6.09 -0.40 -1.34
CA GLU A 341 6.72 -1.61 -0.79
C GLU A 341 5.77 -2.43 0.09
N SER A 342 4.50 -2.50 -0.34
CA SER A 342 3.40 -2.99 0.49
C SER A 342 3.47 -4.51 0.70
N GLY A 343 4.03 -5.25 -0.27
CA GLY A 343 4.24 -6.70 -0.19
C GLY A 343 2.98 -7.49 0.14
N SER A 344 3.15 -8.57 0.89
CA SER A 344 2.10 -9.56 1.21
C SER A 344 0.89 -8.96 1.96
N GLY A 345 -0.32 -9.08 1.40
CA GLY A 345 -1.53 -8.42 1.91
C GLY A 345 -1.68 -6.94 1.53
N GLY A 346 -0.76 -6.43 0.72
CA GLY A 346 -0.91 -5.28 -0.15
C GLY A 346 -0.85 -5.74 -1.61
N ALA A 347 0.04 -5.16 -2.42
CA ALA A 347 0.17 -5.45 -3.84
C ALA A 347 0.97 -6.72 -4.17
N SER A 348 0.75 -7.85 -3.47
CA SER A 348 1.46 -9.12 -3.70
C SER A 348 0.55 -10.33 -3.66
N LEU A 349 0.61 -11.20 -4.68
CA LEU A 349 -0.32 -12.32 -4.83
C LEU A 349 -0.08 -13.44 -3.80
N TRP A 350 -1.15 -13.86 -3.12
CA TRP A 350 -1.13 -14.96 -2.14
C TRP A 350 -0.76 -16.28 -2.78
N ARG A 351 -1.40 -16.64 -3.89
CA ARG A 351 -1.15 -17.91 -4.60
C ARG A 351 0.27 -18.04 -5.11
N VAL A 352 0.79 -16.95 -5.69
CA VAL A 352 2.17 -16.92 -6.23
C VAL A 352 3.18 -16.97 -5.08
N GLY A 353 2.95 -16.22 -3.99
CA GLY A 353 3.80 -16.27 -2.80
C GLY A 353 3.87 -17.67 -2.19
N ALA A 354 2.72 -18.36 -2.07
CA ALA A 354 2.65 -19.74 -1.60
C ALA A 354 3.41 -20.70 -2.52
N GLN A 355 3.30 -20.55 -3.85
CA GLN A 355 4.07 -21.33 -4.80
C GLN A 355 5.58 -21.10 -4.66
N VAL A 356 6.02 -19.85 -4.53
CA VAL A 356 7.44 -19.51 -4.33
C VAL A 356 7.98 -20.15 -3.05
N ASN A 357 7.26 -20.03 -1.94
CA ASN A 357 7.64 -20.67 -0.67
C ASN A 357 7.74 -22.18 -0.79
N LYS A 358 6.78 -22.81 -1.48
CA LYS A 358 6.82 -24.26 -1.76
C LYS A 358 8.03 -24.66 -2.61
N GLN A 359 8.35 -23.90 -3.66
CA GLN A 359 9.52 -24.16 -4.51
C GLN A 359 10.84 -24.00 -3.76
N LYS A 360 10.94 -23.03 -2.86
CA LYS A 360 12.12 -22.82 -1.99
C LYS A 360 12.20 -23.82 -0.83
N GLY A 361 11.13 -24.55 -0.54
CA GLY A 361 11.05 -25.51 0.58
C GLY A 361 11.10 -24.85 1.97
N LYS A 362 10.93 -23.53 2.05
CA LYS A 362 10.97 -22.71 3.27
C LYS A 362 10.13 -21.44 3.11
N GLN A 363 9.87 -20.77 4.22
CA GLN A 363 9.34 -19.40 4.17
C GLN A 363 10.39 -18.47 3.57
N PHE A 364 10.09 -17.87 2.42
CA PHE A 364 10.96 -16.98 1.66
C PHE A 364 10.31 -15.61 1.44
N VAL A 365 9.07 -15.62 0.96
CA VAL A 365 8.17 -14.45 0.91
C VAL A 365 7.26 -14.46 2.13
N GLN A 366 6.84 -13.30 2.67
CA GLN A 366 5.85 -13.23 3.75
C GLN A 366 4.56 -14.00 3.40
N GLY A 367 4.21 -14.99 4.21
CA GLY A 367 3.07 -15.89 3.98
C GLY A 367 1.79 -15.39 4.63
N LEU A 368 0.68 -16.05 4.33
CA LEU A 368 -0.64 -15.64 4.77
C LEU A 368 -0.76 -15.70 6.30
N ASN A 369 -0.25 -16.74 6.96
CA ASN A 369 -0.29 -16.82 8.42
C ASN A 369 0.53 -15.70 9.09
N SER A 370 1.70 -15.37 8.56
CA SER A 370 2.54 -14.27 9.06
C SER A 370 1.83 -12.92 8.90
N ALA A 371 1.40 -12.57 7.69
CA ALA A 371 0.65 -11.34 7.44
C ALA A 371 -0.69 -11.28 8.19
N GLY A 372 -1.35 -12.42 8.39
CA GLY A 372 -2.60 -12.54 9.12
C GLY A 372 -2.49 -12.47 10.64
N SER A 373 -1.27 -12.43 11.22
CA SER A 373 -1.07 -12.47 12.67
C SER A 373 -0.12 -11.40 13.24
N GLU A 374 0.84 -10.87 12.46
CA GLU A 374 1.91 -10.01 12.99
C GLU A 374 1.46 -8.65 13.54
N GLY A 375 0.52 -7.95 12.87
CA GLY A 375 0.11 -6.59 13.26
C GLY A 375 -1.40 -6.40 13.48
N ASN A 376 -2.13 -7.51 13.66
CA ASN A 376 -3.60 -7.51 13.72
C ASN A 376 -4.27 -6.86 12.49
N TRP A 377 -3.54 -6.78 11.37
CA TRP A 377 -3.95 -6.13 10.11
C TRP A 377 -5.23 -6.70 9.52
N MET A 378 -5.43 -7.99 9.72
CA MET A 378 -6.49 -8.77 9.10
C MET A 378 -7.40 -9.34 10.18
N LYS A 379 -8.58 -9.80 9.74
CA LYS A 379 -9.50 -10.57 10.58
C LYS A 379 -8.81 -11.83 11.07
N THR A 380 -8.98 -12.17 12.35
CA THR A 380 -8.28 -13.29 13.01
C THR A 380 -8.44 -14.65 12.34
N THR A 381 -9.56 -14.86 11.65
CA THR A 381 -9.84 -16.11 10.94
C THR A 381 -9.13 -16.21 9.59
N PHE A 382 -8.58 -15.11 9.06
CA PHE A 382 -7.96 -15.10 7.74
C PHE A 382 -6.74 -16.02 7.67
N LYS A 383 -5.90 -16.06 8.73
CA LYS A 383 -4.75 -16.96 8.80
C LYS A 383 -5.07 -18.45 8.58
N ASN A 384 -6.33 -18.86 8.75
CA ASN A 384 -6.76 -20.24 8.52
C ASN A 384 -6.71 -20.65 7.04
N TYR A 385 -6.50 -19.71 6.11
CA TYR A 385 -6.29 -19.97 4.68
C TYR A 385 -4.82 -20.21 4.31
N ASP A 386 -3.89 -20.09 5.25
CA ASP A 386 -2.48 -20.39 5.02
C ASP A 386 -2.29 -21.84 4.53
N GLY A 387 -1.52 -22.01 3.46
CA GLY A 387 -1.35 -23.28 2.75
C GLY A 387 -2.58 -23.73 1.92
N ARG A 388 -3.64 -22.92 1.88
CA ARG A 388 -4.87 -23.13 1.11
C ARG A 388 -5.26 -21.86 0.34
N GLU A 389 -4.29 -21.09 -0.11
CA GLU A 389 -4.48 -19.81 -0.81
C GLU A 389 -5.32 -20.00 -2.09
N ASN A 390 -5.20 -21.16 -2.73
CA ASN A 390 -6.00 -21.56 -3.90
C ASN A 390 -7.49 -21.76 -3.60
N THR A 391 -7.90 -21.73 -2.31
CA THR A 391 -9.31 -21.77 -1.92
C THR A 391 -9.93 -20.40 -1.69
N LEU A 392 -9.15 -19.32 -1.67
CA LEU A 392 -9.70 -17.97 -1.53
C LEU A 392 -10.51 -17.59 -2.78
N PRO A 393 -11.66 -16.90 -2.65
CA PRO A 393 -12.44 -16.45 -3.81
C PRO A 393 -11.88 -15.20 -4.50
N PHE A 394 -10.80 -14.63 -3.97
CA PHE A 394 -10.06 -13.49 -4.51
C PHE A 394 -8.55 -13.76 -4.44
N ASP A 395 -7.78 -12.90 -5.08
CA ASP A 395 -6.36 -12.67 -4.79
C ASP A 395 -6.06 -11.16 -4.89
N GLN A 396 -4.88 -10.71 -4.47
CA GLN A 396 -4.57 -9.28 -4.31
C GLN A 396 -4.72 -8.44 -5.58
N HIS A 397 -4.62 -9.01 -6.79
CA HIS A 397 -4.89 -8.28 -8.03
C HIS A 397 -6.31 -7.72 -8.07
N MET A 398 -7.28 -8.37 -7.42
CA MET A 398 -8.65 -7.88 -7.30
C MET A 398 -8.80 -6.74 -6.30
N LEU A 399 -8.06 -6.76 -5.18
CA LEU A 399 -8.02 -5.60 -4.26
C LEU A 399 -7.45 -4.38 -4.98
N VAL A 400 -6.33 -4.57 -5.68
CA VAL A 400 -5.68 -3.53 -6.48
C VAL A 400 -6.64 -2.99 -7.55
N ALA A 401 -7.35 -3.89 -8.23
CA ALA A 401 -8.34 -3.51 -9.24
C ALA A 401 -9.48 -2.64 -8.69
N MET A 402 -9.86 -2.74 -7.40
CA MET A 402 -10.90 -1.88 -6.81
C MET A 402 -10.57 -0.38 -6.84
N VAL A 403 -9.30 -0.01 -7.08
CA VAL A 403 -8.92 1.39 -7.30
C VAL A 403 -9.39 1.88 -8.68
N ALA A 404 -9.44 1.00 -9.68
CA ALA A 404 -9.75 1.34 -11.06
C ALA A 404 -11.15 1.96 -11.22
N PRO A 405 -11.31 2.99 -12.06
CA PRO A 405 -10.31 3.53 -12.99
C PRO A 405 -9.43 4.65 -12.40
N ARG A 406 -9.47 4.88 -11.08
CA ARG A 406 -8.72 5.99 -10.46
C ARG A 406 -7.21 5.77 -10.54
N PRO A 407 -6.42 6.84 -10.62
CA PRO A 407 -4.96 6.78 -10.61
C PRO A 407 -4.35 5.95 -9.48
N LEU A 408 -3.43 5.07 -9.86
CA LEU A 408 -2.70 4.17 -8.98
C LEU A 408 -1.25 4.01 -9.44
N LEU A 409 -0.32 4.33 -8.54
CA LEU A 409 1.12 4.11 -8.70
C LEU A 409 1.60 3.12 -7.63
N ILE A 410 1.86 1.88 -8.02
CA ILE A 410 2.45 0.88 -7.12
C ILE A 410 3.97 0.96 -7.23
N ILE A 411 4.62 1.14 -6.09
CA ILE A 411 6.08 1.25 -5.96
C ILE A 411 6.57 0.05 -5.17
N ASP A 412 7.44 -0.76 -5.73
CA ASP A 412 8.02 -1.95 -5.10
C ASP A 412 9.54 -1.97 -5.18
N ASN A 413 10.14 -2.82 -4.34
CA ASN A 413 11.58 -2.93 -4.17
C ASN A 413 12.07 -4.33 -4.56
N ALA A 414 12.90 -4.41 -5.61
CA ALA A 414 13.52 -5.66 -6.04
C ALA A 414 14.65 -6.09 -5.10
N GLY A 415 14.81 -7.39 -4.90
CA GLY A 415 15.78 -7.95 -3.94
C GLY A 415 15.31 -8.00 -2.49
N GLN A 416 14.13 -7.47 -2.16
CA GLN A 416 13.49 -7.65 -0.85
C GLN A 416 12.64 -8.93 -0.82
N GLU A 417 13.28 -10.07 -0.52
CA GLU A 417 12.66 -11.41 -0.57
C GLU A 417 11.33 -11.46 0.21
N TRP A 418 11.29 -10.85 1.41
CA TRP A 418 10.12 -10.87 2.28
C TRP A 418 8.89 -10.17 1.68
N LEU A 419 9.09 -9.10 0.89
CA LEU A 419 8.00 -8.39 0.20
C LEU A 419 7.43 -9.22 -0.95
N GLY A 420 8.25 -10.12 -1.51
CA GLY A 420 7.88 -10.99 -2.61
C GLY A 420 8.00 -10.31 -3.97
N GLU A 421 9.23 -10.12 -4.44
CA GLU A 421 9.53 -9.52 -5.74
C GLU A 421 8.68 -10.10 -6.89
N VAL A 422 8.69 -11.42 -7.06
CA VAL A 422 7.92 -12.13 -8.10
C VAL A 422 6.39 -12.01 -7.89
N PRO A 423 5.81 -12.38 -6.73
CA PRO A 423 4.36 -12.29 -6.52
C PRO A 423 3.83 -10.85 -6.60
N SER A 424 4.63 -9.82 -6.26
CA SER A 424 4.20 -8.44 -6.41
C SER A 424 4.23 -7.96 -7.87
N ASN A 425 5.26 -8.33 -8.63
CA ASN A 425 5.30 -8.05 -10.06
C ASN A 425 4.11 -8.68 -10.79
N TYR A 426 3.80 -9.94 -10.46
CA TYR A 426 2.68 -10.66 -11.05
C TYR A 426 1.34 -10.03 -10.64
N CYS A 427 1.24 -9.47 -9.43
CA CYS A 427 0.09 -8.66 -9.01
C CYS A 427 -0.07 -7.42 -9.88
N GLY A 428 1.04 -6.72 -10.13
CA GLY A 428 1.12 -5.56 -11.01
C GLY A 428 0.58 -5.86 -12.41
N GLN A 429 1.10 -6.91 -13.02
CA GLN A 429 0.68 -7.39 -14.34
C GLN A 429 -0.80 -7.81 -14.37
N ALA A 430 -1.25 -8.60 -13.38
CA ALA A 430 -2.62 -9.13 -13.36
C ALA A 430 -3.69 -8.07 -13.08
N SER A 431 -3.38 -7.05 -12.28
CA SER A 431 -4.32 -5.97 -11.98
C SER A 431 -4.43 -4.94 -13.10
N LYS A 432 -3.37 -4.77 -13.91
CA LYS A 432 -3.40 -3.95 -15.13
C LYS A 432 -4.50 -4.38 -16.11
N GLU A 433 -4.85 -5.67 -16.15
CA GLU A 433 -5.94 -6.19 -17.00
C GLU A 433 -7.28 -5.46 -16.76
N VAL A 434 -7.58 -5.06 -15.52
CA VAL A 434 -8.81 -4.29 -15.23
C VAL A 434 -8.71 -2.85 -15.72
N TYR A 435 -7.53 -2.23 -15.61
CA TYR A 435 -7.32 -0.88 -16.14
C TYR A 435 -7.40 -0.86 -17.67
N ASP A 436 -6.83 -1.86 -18.33
CA ASP A 436 -6.93 -2.03 -19.77
C ASP A 436 -8.38 -2.24 -20.20
N ALA A 437 -9.12 -3.10 -19.49
CA ALA A 437 -10.54 -3.34 -19.76
C ALA A 437 -11.43 -2.09 -19.60
N LEU A 438 -11.05 -1.17 -18.72
CA LEU A 438 -11.78 0.08 -18.50
C LEU A 438 -11.32 1.23 -19.41
N GLY A 439 -10.33 1.01 -20.28
CA GLY A 439 -9.72 2.05 -21.11
C GLY A 439 -8.95 3.10 -20.29
N ALA A 440 -8.41 2.70 -19.13
CA ALA A 440 -7.76 3.58 -18.15
C ALA A 440 -6.28 3.22 -17.93
N SER A 441 -5.61 2.60 -18.91
CA SER A 441 -4.22 2.13 -18.80
C SER A 441 -3.23 3.22 -18.36
N ASP A 442 -3.45 4.47 -18.78
CA ASP A 442 -2.61 5.62 -18.42
C ASP A 442 -2.69 5.99 -16.93
N ASN A 443 -3.72 5.53 -16.22
CA ASN A 443 -3.90 5.77 -14.79
C ASN A 443 -3.17 4.75 -13.92
N TYR A 444 -2.49 3.76 -14.51
CA TYR A 444 -1.88 2.65 -13.77
C TYR A 444 -0.39 2.51 -14.06
N THR A 445 0.43 2.71 -13.02
CA THR A 445 1.85 2.34 -13.07
C THR A 445 2.18 1.32 -11.99
N TYR A 446 2.90 0.27 -12.40
CA TYR A 446 3.64 -0.60 -11.49
C TYR A 446 5.13 -0.34 -11.72
N SER A 447 5.86 -0.02 -10.67
CA SER A 447 7.29 0.27 -10.71
C SER A 447 8.02 -0.55 -9.66
N GLN A 448 9.00 -1.33 -10.09
CA GLN A 448 9.83 -2.17 -9.24
C GLN A 448 11.30 -1.89 -9.55
N GLU A 449 12.01 -1.36 -8.57
CA GLU A 449 13.43 -0.99 -8.66
C GLU A 449 14.15 -1.58 -7.44
N GLY A 450 15.38 -2.08 -7.61
CA GLY A 450 16.17 -2.63 -6.50
C GLY A 450 17.32 -1.73 -6.09
N GLY A 451 18.16 -2.22 -5.16
CA GLY A 451 19.43 -1.56 -4.83
C GLY A 451 19.29 -0.36 -3.88
N HIS A 452 18.16 -0.24 -3.18
CA HIS A 452 17.93 0.78 -2.16
C HIS A 452 17.39 0.15 -0.87
N ALA A 453 17.51 0.89 0.25
CA ALA A 453 16.98 0.46 1.53
C ALA A 453 15.44 0.39 1.49
N HIS A 454 14.89 -0.51 2.31
CA HIS A 454 13.44 -0.64 2.48
C HIS A 454 12.82 0.69 2.92
N CYS A 455 11.74 1.11 2.24
CA CYS A 455 11.08 2.42 2.40
C CYS A 455 11.90 3.65 2.00
N ALA A 456 13.08 3.50 1.42
CA ALA A 456 13.80 4.61 0.80
C ALA A 456 13.48 4.65 -0.70
N LEU A 457 13.05 5.79 -1.22
CA LEU A 457 12.69 5.91 -2.63
C LEU A 457 13.94 6.15 -3.49
N PRO A 458 14.24 5.34 -4.51
CA PRO A 458 15.32 5.61 -5.46
C PRO A 458 14.92 6.72 -6.44
N ASN A 459 15.90 7.39 -7.04
CA ASN A 459 15.66 8.54 -7.95
C ASN A 459 14.69 8.23 -9.10
N GLY A 460 14.67 7.00 -9.63
CA GLY A 460 13.73 6.65 -10.70
C GLY A 460 12.26 6.70 -10.26
N GLN A 461 11.97 6.18 -9.07
CA GLN A 461 10.62 6.17 -8.51
C GLN A 461 10.23 7.54 -7.93
N PHE A 462 11.20 8.37 -7.59
CA PHE A 462 11.00 9.75 -7.18
C PHE A 462 10.28 10.59 -8.25
N ASP A 463 10.75 10.49 -9.49
CA ASP A 463 10.14 11.20 -10.62
C ASP A 463 8.72 10.68 -10.91
N GLU A 464 8.49 9.38 -10.78
CA GLU A 464 7.16 8.78 -10.97
C GLU A 464 6.15 9.30 -9.94
N VAL A 465 6.55 9.43 -8.67
CA VAL A 465 5.71 10.04 -7.64
C VAL A 465 5.36 11.49 -8.00
N LYS A 466 6.36 12.28 -8.41
CA LYS A 466 6.14 13.67 -8.83
C LYS A 466 5.21 13.77 -10.02
N ASP A 467 5.39 12.91 -11.01
CA ASP A 467 4.56 12.89 -12.23
C ASP A 467 3.11 12.55 -11.90
N PHE A 468 2.86 11.51 -11.10
CA PHE A 468 1.51 11.13 -10.69
C PHE A 468 0.82 12.23 -9.88
N ILE A 469 1.52 12.82 -8.91
CA ILE A 469 0.94 13.92 -8.11
C ILE A 469 0.65 15.14 -8.98
N ASN A 470 1.61 15.56 -9.81
CA ASN A 470 1.43 16.71 -10.68
C ASN A 470 0.28 16.49 -11.68
N LYS A 471 0.15 15.30 -12.26
CA LYS A 471 -0.91 14.99 -13.22
C LYS A 471 -2.27 14.88 -12.54
N PHE A 472 -2.39 14.08 -11.49
CA PHE A 472 -3.68 13.64 -10.98
C PHE A 472 -4.20 14.43 -9.78
N LEU A 473 -3.33 15.12 -9.03
CA LEU A 473 -3.74 16.00 -7.93
C LEU A 473 -3.61 17.47 -8.31
N VAL A 474 -2.47 17.89 -8.86
CA VAL A 474 -2.27 19.31 -9.22
C VAL A 474 -3.02 19.65 -10.52
N GLY A 475 -3.05 18.73 -11.49
CA GLY A 475 -3.72 18.91 -12.78
C GLY A 475 -2.81 19.50 -13.87
N LYS A 476 -1.51 19.23 -13.81
CA LYS A 476 -0.56 19.61 -14.87
C LYS A 476 -0.75 18.72 -16.10
N GLU A 477 -0.83 19.36 -17.27
CA GLU A 477 -0.97 18.69 -18.55
C GLU A 477 0.37 18.21 -19.12
N GLY A 478 0.32 17.33 -20.12
CA GLY A 478 1.51 16.84 -20.86
C GLY A 478 2.33 15.77 -20.15
N ILE A 479 1.98 15.39 -18.92
CA ILE A 479 2.66 14.33 -18.16
C ILE A 479 2.18 12.95 -18.62
N LYS A 480 3.14 12.11 -19.04
CA LYS A 480 2.90 10.73 -19.46
C LYS A 480 3.02 9.79 -18.26
N THR A 481 2.02 8.95 -18.08
CA THR A 481 1.95 7.92 -17.04
C THR A 481 1.42 6.64 -17.68
N GLY A 482 1.40 5.52 -16.96
CA GLY A 482 0.91 4.25 -17.49
C GLY A 482 2.03 3.34 -17.98
N LYS A 483 2.54 2.48 -17.09
CA LYS A 483 3.57 1.47 -17.47
C LYS A 483 3.67 0.34 -16.45
N ILE A 484 4.27 -0.77 -16.87
CA ILE A 484 4.83 -1.79 -15.98
C ILE A 484 6.34 -1.72 -16.13
N ASP A 485 7.04 -1.26 -15.11
CA ASP A 485 8.49 -1.09 -15.11
C ASP A 485 9.13 -1.96 -14.03
N TYR A 486 9.94 -2.91 -14.46
CA TYR A 486 10.79 -3.74 -13.60
C TYR A 486 12.15 -3.96 -14.29
N THR A 487 12.52 -3.01 -15.16
CA THR A 487 13.73 -3.08 -15.99
C THR A 487 15.01 -2.97 -15.16
N LYS A 488 14.88 -2.46 -13.93
CA LYS A 488 15.96 -2.24 -12.97
C LYS A 488 16.03 -3.32 -11.88
N ASN A 489 15.37 -4.46 -12.08
CA ASN A 489 15.50 -5.59 -11.17
C ASN A 489 16.87 -6.28 -11.34
N SER A 490 17.39 -6.80 -10.23
CA SER A 490 18.61 -7.63 -10.24
C SER A 490 18.39 -9.00 -10.89
N GLU A 491 17.17 -9.52 -10.85
CA GLU A 491 16.79 -10.79 -11.47
C GLU A 491 15.75 -10.59 -12.58
N LEU A 492 15.82 -11.42 -13.63
CA LEU A 492 14.83 -11.40 -14.70
C LEU A 492 13.52 -12.04 -14.22
N ILE A 493 12.46 -11.23 -14.15
CA ILE A 493 11.10 -11.73 -13.92
C ILE A 493 10.52 -12.27 -15.23
N LYS A 494 10.20 -13.56 -15.25
CA LYS A 494 9.62 -14.27 -16.40
C LYS A 494 8.09 -14.38 -16.27
N TRP A 495 7.39 -13.25 -16.37
CA TRP A 495 5.94 -13.25 -16.38
C TRP A 495 5.39 -14.04 -17.57
N ASN A 496 4.58 -15.06 -17.28
CA ASN A 496 3.81 -15.80 -18.27
C ASN A 496 2.33 -15.73 -17.89
N LYS A 497 1.59 -14.87 -18.60
CA LYS A 497 0.16 -14.63 -18.36
C LYS A 497 -0.64 -15.93 -18.29
N SER A 498 -0.41 -16.87 -19.21
CA SER A 498 -1.20 -18.11 -19.32
C SER A 498 -1.07 -19.07 -18.13
N GLU A 499 0.00 -18.95 -17.33
CA GLU A 499 0.18 -19.75 -16.11
C GLU A 499 -0.83 -19.37 -15.02
N TRP A 500 -1.15 -18.08 -14.92
CA TRP A 500 -1.92 -17.51 -13.80
C TRP A 500 -3.29 -17.00 -14.19
N ILE A 501 -3.47 -16.64 -15.46
CA ILE A 501 -4.66 -16.01 -16.01
C ILE A 501 -5.26 -16.96 -17.05
N ASP A 502 -6.53 -17.30 -16.89
CA ASP A 502 -7.33 -18.09 -17.82
C ASP A 502 -8.58 -17.36 -18.34
N TRP A 503 -8.69 -16.07 -18.04
CA TRP A 503 -9.72 -15.20 -18.60
C TRP A 503 -9.20 -14.39 -19.79
N GLU A 504 -10.13 -13.96 -20.64
CA GLU A 504 -9.89 -12.98 -21.69
C GLU A 504 -10.25 -11.58 -21.18
N THR A 505 -9.37 -10.61 -21.35
CA THR A 505 -9.63 -9.24 -20.88
C THR A 505 -10.63 -8.57 -21.81
N PRO A 506 -11.84 -8.23 -21.32
CA PRO A 506 -12.86 -7.60 -22.14
C PRO A 506 -12.51 -6.14 -22.41
N ASP A 507 -13.09 -5.57 -23.45
CA ASP A 507 -13.22 -4.11 -23.59
C ASP A 507 -14.58 -3.71 -23.00
N LEU A 508 -14.57 -3.08 -21.83
CA LEU A 508 -15.78 -2.64 -21.14
C LEU A 508 -16.17 -1.28 -21.72
N ASN A 509 -17.16 -1.27 -22.59
CA ASN A 509 -17.70 -0.04 -23.18
C ASN A 509 -18.44 0.81 -22.14
#